data_AF-A0A7M2XUZ0-F1
#
_entry.id   AF-A0A7M2XUZ0-F1
#
_cell.length_a   1.000
_cell.length_b   1.000
_cell.length_c   1.000
_cell.angle_alpha   90.00
_cell.angle_beta   90.00
_cell.angle_gamma   90.00
#
_symmetry.space_group_name_H-M   'P 1'
#
loop_
_entity.id
_entity.type
_entity.pdbx_description
1 polymer ?
#
loop_
_entity_poly.entity_id
_entity_poly.type
_entity_poly.pdbx_seq_one_letter_code
_entity_poly.pdbx_strand_id
1 'polypeptide(L)'
;MRADNSHHIVTAARRRATATRRRAVAAIRRMDNAGQPISFDAVAREGKVSRSWLYNQPDLRAEIERLRARREPAPGRHQVPDQQRASDTSLRRRLEVATERNRQLKAENRQLREALAVALGEQRAASIVGQLGDTPRKKSQPVIGPC
;
A
#
# COMPACT_ATOMS: atom_id res chain seq x y z
N MET A 1 -39.29 48.76 -21.22
CA MET A 1 -39.28 47.77 -20.12
C MET A 1 -38.00 46.93 -20.27
N ARG A 2 -36.99 47.08 -19.40
CA ARG A 2 -35.76 46.26 -19.47
C ARG A 2 -36.06 44.90 -18.86
N ALA A 3 -35.96 43.83 -19.65
CA ALA A 3 -36.06 42.47 -19.13
C ALA A 3 -34.92 42.26 -18.11
N ASP A 4 -35.27 41.75 -16.92
CA ASP A 4 -34.28 41.47 -15.87
C ASP A 4 -33.47 40.21 -16.24
N ASN A 5 -32.45 40.42 -17.06
CA ASN A 5 -31.54 39.37 -17.55
C ASN A 5 -30.55 38.91 -16.47
N SER A 6 -30.52 39.57 -15.31
CA SER A 6 -29.56 39.28 -14.23
C SER A 6 -29.66 37.84 -13.76
N HIS A 7 -30.89 37.32 -13.62
CA HIS A 7 -31.15 35.94 -13.19
C HIS A 7 -30.57 34.91 -14.18
N HIS A 8 -30.68 35.15 -15.48
CA HIS A 8 -30.14 34.27 -16.50
C HIS A 8 -28.60 34.27 -16.51
N ILE A 9 -27.98 35.44 -16.34
CA ILE A 9 -26.52 35.58 -16.25
C ILE A 9 -25.98 34.88 -15.00
N VAL A 10 -26.61 35.10 -13.84
CA VAL A 10 -26.23 34.44 -12.57
C VAL A 10 -26.37 32.92 -12.68
N THR A 11 -27.46 32.43 -13.27
CA THR A 11 -27.70 31.01 -13.47
C THR A 11 -26.66 30.39 -14.40
N ALA A 12 -26.34 31.05 -15.51
CA ALA A 12 -25.31 30.60 -16.43
C ALA A 12 -23.92 30.57 -15.78
N ALA A 13 -23.57 31.57 -14.97
CA ALA A 13 -22.32 31.61 -14.23
C ALA A 13 -22.20 30.45 -13.23
N ARG A 14 -23.26 30.16 -12.45
CA ARG A 14 -23.30 29.02 -11.52
C ARG A 14 -23.14 27.68 -12.24
N ARG A 15 -23.79 27.51 -13.40
CA ARG A 15 -23.65 26.30 -14.23
C ARG A 15 -22.21 26.13 -14.74
N ARG A 16 -21.55 27.21 -15.18
CA ARG A 16 -20.15 27.15 -15.61
C ARG A 16 -19.21 26.81 -14.46
N ALA A 17 -19.40 27.40 -13.28
CA ALA A 17 -18.59 27.13 -12.10
C ALA A 17 -18.69 25.65 -11.67
N THR A 18 -19.92 25.13 -11.57
CA THR A 18 -20.16 23.73 -11.21
C THR A 18 -19.58 22.75 -12.24
N ALA A 19 -19.74 23.04 -13.53
CA ALA A 19 -19.15 22.23 -14.61
C ALA A 19 -17.62 22.21 -14.55
N THR A 20 -16.98 23.36 -14.30
CA THR A 20 -15.52 23.46 -14.14
C THR A 20 -15.04 22.64 -12.94
N ARG A 21 -15.74 22.70 -11.80
CA ARG A 21 -15.42 21.89 -10.63
C ARG A 21 -15.56 20.39 -10.90
N ARG A 22 -16.65 19.96 -11.55
CA ARG A 22 -16.83 18.56 -11.93
C ARG A 22 -15.70 18.04 -12.82
N ARG A 23 -15.24 18.83 -13.78
CA ARG A 23 -14.12 18.45 -14.66
C ARG A 23 -12.81 18.32 -13.90
N ALA A 24 -12.50 19.24 -12.99
CA ALA A 24 -11.30 19.17 -12.16
C ALA A 24 -11.30 17.93 -11.25
N VAL A 25 -12.40 17.66 -10.54
CA VAL A 25 -12.54 16.47 -9.68
C VAL A 25 -12.41 15.17 -10.50
N ALA A 26 -13.06 15.12 -11.66
CA ALA A 26 -12.98 13.95 -12.54
C ALA A 26 -11.55 13.73 -13.06
N ALA A 27 -10.83 14.80 -13.40
CA ALA A 27 -9.42 14.72 -13.80
C ALA A 27 -8.54 14.15 -12.70
N ILE A 28 -8.66 14.67 -11.47
CA ILE A 28 -7.91 14.17 -10.31
C ILE A 28 -8.15 12.67 -10.13
N ARG A 29 -9.41 12.22 -10.13
CA ARG A 29 -9.77 10.81 -9.95
C ARG A 29 -9.22 9.92 -11.07
N ARG A 30 -9.33 10.36 -12.33
CA ARG A 30 -8.80 9.59 -13.47
C ARG A 30 -7.29 9.44 -13.37
N MET A 31 -6.57 10.53 -13.05
CA MET A 31 -5.12 10.51 -12.90
C MET A 31 -4.68 9.61 -11.74
N ASP A 32 -5.39 9.66 -10.61
CA ASP A 32 -5.08 8.82 -9.46
C ASP A 32 -5.26 7.34 -9.78
N ASN A 33 -6.42 6.97 -10.34
CA ASN A 33 -6.73 5.61 -10.78
C ASN A 33 -5.74 5.09 -11.84
N ALA A 34 -5.29 5.96 -12.74
CA ALA A 34 -4.36 5.62 -13.80
C ALA A 34 -2.91 5.53 -13.34
N GLY A 35 -2.60 5.75 -12.06
CA GLY A 35 -1.21 5.70 -11.63
C GLY A 35 -0.38 6.91 -12.11
N GLN A 36 -0.99 7.99 -12.60
CA GLN A 36 -0.25 9.13 -13.17
C GLN A 36 0.24 10.12 -12.10
N PRO A 37 1.41 10.76 -12.28
CA PRO A 37 1.87 11.83 -11.39
C PRO A 37 0.88 12.99 -11.33
N ILE A 38 0.49 13.38 -10.11
CA ILE A 38 -0.51 14.43 -9.89
C ILE A 38 0.20 15.75 -9.57
N SER A 39 -0.03 16.74 -10.44
CA SER A 39 0.43 18.12 -10.27
C SER A 39 -0.67 19.09 -10.69
N PHE A 40 -0.63 20.32 -10.17
CA PHE A 40 -1.57 21.39 -10.57
C PHE A 40 -1.59 21.58 -12.08
N ASP A 41 -0.42 21.52 -12.71
CA ASP A 41 -0.23 21.62 -14.16
C ASP A 41 -0.91 20.48 -14.92
N ALA A 42 -0.67 19.25 -14.49
CA ALA A 42 -1.24 18.07 -15.14
C ALA A 42 -2.76 18.01 -14.95
N VAL A 43 -3.26 18.35 -13.76
CA VAL A 43 -4.70 18.43 -13.47
C VAL A 43 -5.37 19.54 -14.27
N ALA A 44 -4.74 20.71 -14.40
CA ALA A 44 -5.24 21.82 -15.21
C ALA A 44 -5.41 21.40 -16.68
N ARG A 45 -4.40 20.73 -17.24
CA ARG A 45 -4.42 20.22 -18.61
C ARG A 45 -5.48 19.13 -18.81
N GLU A 46 -5.52 18.13 -17.92
CA GLU A 46 -6.45 16.99 -18.00
C GLU A 46 -7.91 17.42 -17.79
N GLY A 47 -8.16 18.30 -16.83
CA GLY A 47 -9.49 18.85 -16.54
C GLY A 47 -9.94 19.97 -17.49
N LYS A 48 -9.03 20.48 -18.33
CA LYS A 48 -9.21 21.69 -19.14
C LYS A 48 -9.67 22.88 -18.28
N VAL A 49 -9.06 23.04 -17.10
CA VAL A 49 -9.33 24.12 -16.14
C VAL A 49 -8.10 24.98 -15.97
N SER A 50 -8.25 26.24 -15.54
CA SER A 50 -7.09 27.10 -15.33
C SER A 50 -6.38 26.79 -14.01
N ARG A 51 -5.05 26.97 -13.98
CA ARG A 51 -4.25 26.82 -12.75
C ARG A 51 -4.67 27.82 -11.66
N SER A 52 -4.86 29.08 -12.04
CA SER A 52 -5.33 30.13 -11.11
C SER A 52 -6.67 29.76 -10.47
N TRP A 53 -7.61 29.18 -11.24
CA TRP A 53 -8.86 28.69 -10.67
C TRP A 53 -8.65 27.56 -9.68
N LEU A 54 -7.76 26.59 -9.98
CA LEU A 54 -7.42 25.51 -9.05
C LEU A 54 -6.80 26.03 -7.74
N TYR A 55 -5.92 27.03 -7.80
CA TYR A 55 -5.36 27.65 -6.60
C TYR A 55 -6.42 28.34 -5.73
N ASN A 56 -7.48 28.87 -6.36
CA ASN A 56 -8.62 29.48 -5.67
C ASN A 56 -9.64 28.45 -5.13
N GLN A 57 -9.42 27.14 -5.34
CA GLN A 57 -10.24 26.07 -4.77
C GLN A 57 -9.45 25.36 -3.65
N PRO A 58 -9.63 25.74 -2.37
CA PRO A 58 -8.81 25.23 -1.27
C PRO A 58 -8.96 23.72 -1.06
N ASP A 59 -10.15 23.18 -1.29
CA ASP A 59 -10.44 21.74 -1.23
C ASP A 59 -9.67 20.95 -2.30
N LEU A 60 -9.67 21.43 -3.54
CA LEU A 60 -8.95 20.79 -4.64
C LEU A 60 -7.44 20.91 -4.47
N ARG A 61 -6.97 22.05 -3.96
CA ARG A 61 -5.56 22.27 -3.64
C ARG A 61 -5.05 21.25 -2.62
N ALA A 62 -5.75 21.12 -1.49
CA ALA A 62 -5.40 20.17 -0.44
C ALA A 62 -5.39 18.73 -0.97
N GLU A 63 -6.35 18.37 -1.82
CA GLU A 63 -6.40 17.02 -2.40
C GLU A 63 -5.24 16.74 -3.36
N ILE A 64 -4.89 17.70 -4.22
CA ILE A 64 -3.74 17.59 -5.12
C ILE A 64 -2.43 17.44 -4.32
N GLU A 65 -2.25 18.24 -3.26
CA GLU A 65 -1.09 18.17 -2.38
C GLU A 65 -1.02 16.83 -1.64
N ARG A 66 -2.14 16.34 -1.09
CA ARG A 66 -2.23 15.03 -0.42
C ARG A 66 -1.85 13.88 -1.35
N LEU A 67 -2.37 13.89 -2.57
CA LEU A 67 -2.09 12.84 -3.57
C LEU A 67 -0.64 12.89 -4.06
N ARG A 68 -0.07 14.09 -4.19
CA ARG A 68 1.35 14.27 -4.51
C ARG A 68 2.23 13.71 -3.40
N ALA A 69 1.97 14.07 -2.14
CA ALA A 69 2.75 13.61 -0.98
C ALA A 69 2.71 12.08 -0.80
N ARG A 70 1.61 11.42 -1.16
CA ARG A 70 1.51 9.95 -1.15
C ARG A 70 2.42 9.26 -2.17
N ARG A 71 2.78 9.95 -3.25
CA ARG A 71 3.58 9.41 -4.35
C ARG A 71 5.02 9.90 -4.34
N GLU A 72 5.29 10.98 -3.61
CA GLU A 72 6.64 11.49 -3.45
C GLU A 72 7.39 10.58 -2.47
N PRO A 73 8.55 10.00 -2.85
CA PRO A 73 9.42 9.35 -1.89
C PRO A 73 9.87 10.43 -0.89
N ALA A 74 9.95 10.06 0.40
CA ALA A 74 10.33 10.95 1.50
C ALA A 74 11.42 11.99 1.14
N PRO A 75 11.32 13.23 1.68
CA PRO A 75 12.18 14.34 1.31
C PRO A 75 13.64 13.97 1.62
N GLY A 76 14.46 13.89 0.56
CA GLY A 76 15.85 13.43 0.64
C GLY A 76 16.39 12.86 -0.68
N ARG A 77 15.53 12.55 -1.66
CA ARG A 77 15.98 12.26 -3.03
C ARG A 77 15.84 13.49 -3.89
N HIS A 78 16.94 14.24 -3.99
CA HIS A 78 17.14 15.22 -5.06
C HIS A 78 16.68 14.65 -6.40
N GLN A 79 15.87 15.42 -7.11
CA GLN A 79 15.39 15.11 -8.45
C GLN A 79 16.61 14.99 -9.35
N VAL A 80 17.02 13.76 -9.61
CA VAL A 80 18.07 13.49 -10.57
C VAL A 80 17.50 13.77 -11.97
N PRO A 81 18.19 14.57 -12.81
CA PRO A 81 17.74 14.90 -14.16
C PRO A 81 17.40 13.66 -14.99
N ASP A 82 16.42 13.82 -15.89
CA ASP A 82 15.80 12.78 -16.71
C ASP A 82 16.75 11.86 -17.50
N GLN A 83 18.03 12.23 -17.64
CA GLN A 83 19.07 11.39 -18.25
C GLN A 83 19.51 10.21 -17.37
N GLN A 84 19.12 10.17 -16.09
CA GLN A 84 19.36 9.02 -15.18
C GLN A 84 18.07 8.29 -14.78
N ARG A 85 16.95 8.54 -15.49
CA ARG A 85 15.82 7.61 -15.52
C ARG A 85 16.34 6.34 -16.18
N ALA A 86 16.83 5.39 -15.37
CA ALA A 86 17.30 4.09 -15.82
C ALA A 86 16.35 3.58 -16.92
N SER A 87 16.87 3.35 -18.14
CA SER A 87 16.08 2.97 -19.31
C SER A 87 15.06 1.90 -18.92
N ASP A 88 13.85 1.90 -19.48
CA ASP A 88 12.77 0.93 -19.17
C ASP A 88 13.27 -0.53 -19.00
N THR A 89 14.30 -0.90 -19.77
CA THR A 89 15.02 -2.18 -19.68
C THR A 89 15.70 -2.43 -18.33
N SER A 90 16.33 -1.43 -17.74
CA SER A 90 16.96 -1.48 -16.41
C SER A 90 15.92 -1.58 -15.29
N LEU A 91 14.79 -0.87 -15.43
CA LEU A 91 13.67 -1.00 -14.48
C LEU A 91 13.03 -2.39 -14.53
N ARG A 92 12.78 -2.92 -15.73
CA ARG A 92 12.28 -4.30 -15.92
C ARG A 92 13.24 -5.33 -15.35
N ARG A 93 14.54 -5.21 -15.62
CA ARG A 93 15.57 -6.10 -15.05
C ARG A 93 15.59 -6.06 -13.53
N ARG A 94 15.50 -4.88 -12.90
CA ARG A 94 15.44 -4.76 -11.43
C ARG A 94 14.17 -5.40 -10.86
N LEU A 95 13.04 -5.26 -11.56
CA LEU A 95 11.78 -5.89 -11.16
C LEU A 95 11.89 -7.42 -11.25
N GLU A 96 12.42 -7.96 -12.35
CA GLU A 96 12.67 -9.39 -12.53
C GLU A 96 13.55 -9.94 -11.40
N VAL A 97 14.70 -9.33 -11.13
CA VAL A 97 15.61 -9.73 -10.05
C VAL A 97 14.92 -9.69 -8.69
N ALA A 98 14.15 -8.64 -8.40
CA ALA A 98 13.43 -8.52 -7.13
C ALA A 98 12.34 -9.60 -6.98
N THR A 99 11.60 -9.90 -8.05
CA THR A 99 10.59 -10.96 -8.05
C THR A 99 11.21 -12.34 -7.84
N GLU A 100 12.35 -12.60 -8.46
CA GLU A 100 13.07 -13.85 -8.32
C GLU A 100 13.60 -14.02 -6.89
N ARG A 101 14.21 -12.96 -6.33
CA ARG A 101 14.66 -13.00 -4.94
C ARG A 101 13.51 -13.21 -3.96
N ASN A 102 12.33 -12.62 -4.22
CA ASN A 102 11.15 -12.83 -3.39
C ASN A 102 10.67 -14.29 -3.44
N ARG A 103 10.73 -14.94 -4.61
CA ARG A 103 10.39 -16.36 -4.76
C ARG A 103 11.35 -17.25 -3.99
N GLN A 104 12.65 -17.01 -4.12
CA GLN A 104 13.69 -17.74 -3.38
C GLN A 104 13.47 -17.63 -1.86
N LEU A 105 13.33 -16.41 -1.35
CA LEU A 105 13.10 -16.18 0.08
C LEU A 105 11.80 -16.85 0.58
N LYS A 106 10.74 -16.88 -0.23
CA LYS A 106 9.50 -17.60 0.12
C LYS A 106 9.69 -19.12 0.16
N ALA A 107 10.50 -19.67 -0.74
CA ALA A 107 10.83 -21.09 -0.75
C ALA A 107 11.68 -21.47 0.48
N GLU A 108 12.74 -20.69 0.75
CA GLU A 108 13.58 -20.86 1.94
C GLU A 108 12.76 -20.76 3.23
N ASN A 109 11.88 -19.76 3.33
CA ASN A 109 11.02 -19.59 4.51
C ASN A 109 10.07 -20.78 4.72
N ARG A 110 9.57 -21.38 3.62
CA ARG A 110 8.74 -22.58 3.70
C ARG A 110 9.54 -23.77 4.20
N GLN A 111 10.72 -24.02 3.63
CA GLN A 111 11.61 -25.11 4.04
C GLN A 111 12.00 -24.99 5.51
N LEU A 112 12.36 -23.79 5.97
CA LEU A 112 12.69 -23.54 7.37
C LEU A 112 11.51 -23.79 8.31
N ARG A 113 10.29 -23.40 7.90
CA ARG A 113 9.06 -23.68 8.67
C ARG A 113 8.74 -25.17 8.75
N GLU A 114 8.92 -25.89 7.65
CA GLU A 114 8.74 -27.35 7.61
C GLU A 114 9.76 -28.05 8.51
N ALA A 115 11.04 -27.68 8.41
CA ALA A 115 12.09 -28.21 9.29
C ALA A 115 11.80 -27.93 10.78
N LEU A 116 11.34 -26.72 11.10
CA LEU A 116 10.94 -26.37 12.47
C LEU A 116 9.74 -27.19 12.94
N ALA A 117 8.74 -27.40 12.09
CA ALA A 117 7.57 -28.21 12.42
C ALA A 117 7.94 -29.67 12.68
N VAL A 118 8.85 -30.24 11.90
CA VAL A 118 9.38 -31.61 12.10
C VAL A 118 10.14 -31.69 13.42
N ALA A 119 11.10 -30.80 13.67
CA ALA A 119 11.89 -30.81 14.90
C ALA A 119 11.02 -30.65 16.17
N LEU A 120 10.02 -29.75 16.12
CA LEU A 120 9.05 -29.61 17.22
C LEU A 120 8.16 -30.85 17.38
N GLY A 121 7.81 -31.51 16.27
CA GLY A 121 7.10 -32.79 16.29
C GLY A 121 7.90 -33.89 16.98
N GLU A 122 9.18 -34.03 16.62
CA GLU A 122 10.12 -34.98 17.22
C GLU A 122 10.30 -34.72 18.73
N GLN A 123 10.49 -33.46 19.13
CA GLN A 123 10.62 -33.09 20.54
C GLN A 123 9.36 -33.44 21.35
N ARG A 124 8.16 -33.20 20.79
CA ARG A 124 6.89 -33.59 21.42
C ARG A 124 6.76 -35.11 21.53
N ALA A 125 7.07 -35.85 20.47
CA ALA A 125 7.03 -37.31 20.49
C ALA A 125 7.99 -37.89 21.54
N ALA A 126 9.22 -37.37 21.61
CA ALA A 126 10.20 -37.77 22.62
C ALA A 126 9.74 -37.45 24.05
N SER A 127 9.12 -36.28 24.27
CA SER A 127 8.53 -35.92 25.57
C SER A 127 7.39 -36.86 25.98
N ILE A 128 6.54 -37.26 25.05
CA ILE A 128 5.42 -38.18 25.33
C ILE A 128 5.96 -39.58 25.68
N VAL A 129 6.92 -40.08 24.92
CA VAL A 129 7.56 -41.39 25.18
C VAL A 129 8.33 -41.37 26.51
N GLY A 130 9.02 -40.28 26.82
CA GLY A 130 9.70 -40.09 28.11
C GLY A 130 8.74 -40.09 29.30
N GLN A 131 7.56 -39.50 29.17
CA GLN A 131 6.51 -39.53 30.21
C GLN A 131 5.89 -40.91 30.42
N LEU A 132 5.78 -41.73 29.37
CA LEU A 132 5.29 -43.11 29.47
C LEU A 132 6.31 -44.07 30.11
N GLY A 133 7.61 -43.77 30.02
CA GLY A 133 8.68 -44.51 30.68
C GLY A 133 8.83 -44.22 32.18
N ASP A 134 8.27 -43.10 32.65
CA ASP A 134 8.41 -42.61 34.03
C ASP A 134 7.21 -43.00 34.91
N THR A 135 6.58 -44.16 34.64
CA THR A 135 5.66 -44.75 35.62
C THR A 135 6.45 -45.14 36.87
N PRO A 136 6.18 -44.56 38.05
CA PRO A 136 6.92 -44.89 39.25
C PRO A 136 6.66 -46.36 39.59
N ARG A 137 7.70 -47.18 39.47
CA ARG A 137 7.69 -48.60 39.86
C ARG A 137 7.33 -48.66 41.34
N LYS A 138 6.07 -48.99 41.62
CA LYS A 138 5.49 -49.09 42.97
C LYS A 138 6.36 -50.06 43.77
N LYS A 139 7.19 -49.54 44.69
CA LYS A 139 8.00 -50.37 45.60
C LYS A 139 7.03 -51.18 46.45
N SER A 140 7.00 -52.50 46.25
CA SER A 140 6.30 -53.44 47.11
C SER A 140 6.82 -53.26 48.54
N GLN A 141 5.95 -52.82 49.45
CA GLN A 141 6.26 -52.71 50.87
C GLN A 141 6.56 -54.11 51.44
N PRO A 142 7.62 -54.28 52.26
CA PRO A 142 7.81 -55.52 52.98
C PRO A 142 6.77 -55.59 54.10
N VAL A 143 5.93 -56.63 54.07
CA VAL A 143 5.03 -56.99 55.18
C VAL A 143 5.92 -57.50 56.31
N ILE A 144 6.13 -56.68 57.33
CA ILE A 144 6.79 -57.10 58.58
C ILE A 144 5.89 -56.80 59.76
N GLY A 145 5.36 -57.90 60.32
CA GLY A 145 5.12 -58.14 61.76
C GLY A 145 3.67 -57.98 62.26
N PRO A 146 3.35 -58.44 63.49
CA PRO A 146 4.05 -59.39 64.37
C PRO A 146 3.10 -60.46 65.01
N CYS A 147 3.68 -61.32 65.86
CA CYS A 147 3.11 -62.38 66.72
C CYS A 147 3.19 -63.82 66.18
#